data_AF-A0AAJ4PAR9-F1
#
_entry.id   AF-A0AAJ4PAR9-F1
#
_cell.length_a   1.000
_cell.length_b   1.000
_cell.length_c   1.000
_cell.angle_alpha   90.00
_cell.angle_beta   90.00
_cell.angle_gamma   90.00
#
_symmetry.space_group_name_H-M   'P 1'
#
loop_
_entity.id
_entity.type
_entity.pdbx_description
1 polymer ?
#
loop_
_entity_poly.entity_id
_entity_poly.type
_entity_poly.pdbx_seq_one_letter_code
_entity_poly.pdbx_strand_id
1 'polypeptide(L)' 'MSELVMREEYINFLRRHRDKQVIKVVSGVRRAGKSTLFKLFQDELLFEGVNQSQIIAINLYKH' A
#
# COMPACT_ATOMS: atom_id res chain seq x y z
N MET A 1 15.70 -15.53 -0.97
CA MET A 1 14.84 -14.33 -1.02
C MET A 1 13.50 -14.73 -0.44
N SER A 2 13.03 -14.09 0.63
CA SER A 2 11.75 -14.44 1.24
C SER A 2 10.61 -13.98 0.32
N GLU A 3 9.79 -14.92 -0.12
CA GLU A 3 8.61 -14.67 -0.94
C GLU A 3 7.68 -13.67 -0.23
N LEU A 4 7.31 -12.59 -0.92
CA LEU A 4 6.37 -11.61 -0.40
C LEU A 4 4.97 -12.23 -0.38
N VAL A 5 4.48 -12.60 0.79
CA VAL A 5 3.13 -13.14 0.94
C VAL A 5 2.11 -12.05 0.64
N MET A 6 1.34 -12.25 -0.43
CA MET A 6 0.17 -11.45 -0.77
C MET A 6 -0.81 -11.44 0.40
N ARG A 7 -1.09 -10.25 0.93
CA ARG A 7 -2.09 -10.05 1.98
C ARG A 7 -3.43 -9.68 1.38
N GLU A 8 -4.07 -10.66 0.77
CA GLU A 8 -5.27 -10.44 -0.05
C GLU A 8 -6.34 -9.61 0.66
N GLU A 9 -6.65 -9.89 1.93
CA GLU A 9 -7.68 -9.14 2.66
C GLU A 9 -7.38 -7.64 2.74
N TYR A 10 -6.13 -7.30 3.08
CA TYR A 10 -5.68 -5.91 3.22
C TYR A 10 -5.59 -5.20 1.86
N ILE A 11 -5.09 -5.89 0.83
CA ILE A 11 -5.06 -5.35 -0.52
C ILE A 11 -6.48 -5.14 -1.05
N ASN A 12 -7.39 -6.12 -0.85
CA ASN A 12 -8.78 -6.01 -1.25
C ASN A 12 -9.49 -4.87 -0.52
N PHE A 13 -9.16 -4.61 0.75
CA PHE A 13 -9.64 -3.42 1.45
C PHE A 13 -9.20 -2.12 0.75
N LEU A 14 -7.93 -2.01 0.34
CA LEU A 14 -7.42 -0.84 -0.39
C LEU A 14 -8.09 -0.70 -1.76
N ARG A 15 -8.25 -1.80 -2.52
CA ARG A 15 -8.94 -1.84 -3.82
C ARG A 15 -10.38 -1.33 -3.71
N ARG A 16 -11.17 -1.87 -2.79
CA ARG A 16 -12.60 -1.51 -2.61
C ARG A 16 -12.84 -0.03 -2.31
N HIS A 17 -11.83 0.68 -1.83
CA HIS A 17 -11.95 2.08 -1.44
C HIS A 17 -11.11 3.03 -2.31
N ARG A 18 -10.38 2.52 -3.30
CA ARG A 18 -9.43 3.28 -4.12
C ARG A 18 -10.05 4.55 -4.68
N ASP A 19 -11.14 4.41 -5.43
CA ASP A 19 -11.80 5.51 -6.17
C ASP A 19 -12.84 6.28 -5.34
N LYS A 20 -12.88 6.01 -4.02
CA LYS A 20 -13.76 6.73 -3.10
C LYS A 20 -13.00 7.90 -2.46
N GLN A 21 -13.68 9.03 -2.33
CA GLN A 21 -13.19 10.22 -1.61
C GLN A 21 -13.17 10.02 -0.09
N VAL A 22 -12.41 9.04 0.37
CA VAL A 22 -12.21 8.69 1.77
C VAL A 22 -10.72 8.54 2.07
N ILE A 23 -10.33 8.89 3.29
CA ILE A 23 -8.98 8.65 3.81
C ILE A 23 -8.92 7.22 4.36
N LYS A 24 -7.91 6.44 3.97
CA LYS A 24 -7.71 5.06 4.41
C LYS A 24 -6.59 5.02 5.43
N VAL A 25 -6.87 4.49 6.62
CA VAL A 25 -5.88 4.34 7.68
C VAL A 25 -5.59 2.86 7.88
N VAL A 26 -4.34 2.44 7.68
CA VAL A 26 -3.88 1.08 7.99
C VAL A 26 -3.04 1.10 9.27
N SER A 27 -3.59 0.57 10.35
CA SER A 27 -2.92 0.49 11.66
C SER A 27 -2.39 -0.92 11.95
N GLY A 28 -1.60 -1.07 13.01
CA GLY A 28 -1.11 -2.37 13.48
C GLY A 28 0.25 -2.30 14.16
N VAL A 29 0.68 -3.39 14.80
CA VAL A 29 1.92 -3.46 15.59
C VAL A 29 3.20 -3.22 14.76
N ARG A 30 4.31 -2.90 15.44
CA ARG A 30 5.63 -2.75 14.81
C ARG A 30 6.02 -4.06 14.11
N ARG A 31 6.66 -3.96 12.93
CA ARG A 31 7.03 -5.11 12.06
C ARG A 31 5.86 -5.91 11.50
N ALA A 32 4.62 -5.42 11.60
CA ALA A 32 3.47 -6.07 10.96
C ALA A 32 3.46 -6.00 9.42
N GLY A 33 4.51 -5.50 8.74
CA GLY A 33 4.59 -5.52 7.26
C GLY A 33 3.75 -4.46 6.52
N LYS A 34 3.30 -3.39 7.20
CA LYS A 34 2.48 -2.34 6.57
C LYS A 34 3.20 -1.61 5.42
N SER A 35 4.49 -1.31 5.58
CA SER A 35 5.28 -0.68 4.50
C SER A 35 5.34 -1.56 3.26
N THR A 36 5.44 -2.88 3.45
CA THR A 36 5.40 -3.87 2.36
C THR A 36 4.03 -3.93 1.71
N LEU A 37 2.94 -3.90 2.48
CA LEU A 37 1.57 -3.81 1.95
C LEU A 37 1.39 -2.59 1.05
N PHE A 38 1.83 -1.41 1.51
CA PHE A 38 1.75 -0.19 0.70
C PHE A 38 2.63 -0.26 -0.55
N LYS A 39 3.81 -0.88 -0.47
CA LYS A 39 4.66 -1.08 -1.66
C LYS A 39 3.97 -1.97 -2.71
N LEU A 40 3.37 -3.09 -2.28
CA LEU A 40 2.59 -3.95 -3.18
C LEU A 40 1.43 -3.20 -3.84
N PHE A 41 0.72 -2.37 -3.08
CA PHE A 41 -0.38 -1.57 -3.62
C PHE A 41 0.11 -0.49 -4.60
N GLN A 42 1.26 0.12 -4.35
CA GLN A 42 1.89 1.05 -5.30
C GLN A 42 2.26 0.35 -6.62
N ASP A 43 2.85 -0.85 -6.53
CA ASP A 43 3.24 -1.63 -7.71
C ASP A 43 2.00 -2.05 -8.53
N GLU A 44 0.89 -2.40 -7.87
CA GLU A 44 -0.40 -2.65 -8.50
C GLU A 44 -0.95 -1.39 -9.21
N LEU A 45 -0.91 -0.22 -8.57
CA LEU A 45 -1.36 1.03 -9.19
C LEU A 45 -0.55 1.37 -10.46
N LEU A 46 0.76 1.18 -10.42
CA LEU A 46 1.64 1.38 -11.58
C LEU A 46 1.32 0.39 -12.70
N PHE A 47 1.10 -0.88 -12.37
CA PHE A 47 0.71 -1.91 -13.33
C PHE A 47 -0.62 -1.58 -14.03
N GLU A 48 -1.57 -0.97 -13.31
CA GLU A 48 -2.84 -0.51 -13.85
C GLU A 48 -2.76 0.84 -14.60
N GLY A 49 -1.58 1.42 -14.73
CA GLY A 49 -1.34 2.63 -15.53
C GLY A 49 -1.47 3.95 -14.77
N VAL A 50 -1.59 3.93 -13.44
CA VAL A 50 -1.50 5.16 -12.64
C VAL A 50 -0.10 5.75 -12.80
N ASN A 51 -0.02 7.04 -13.10
CA ASN A 51 1.26 7.69 -13.30
C ASN A 51 2.05 7.72 -11.98
N GLN A 52 3.34 7.40 -12.02
CA GLN A 52 4.24 7.45 -10.86
C GLN A 52 4.21 8.81 -10.14
N SER A 53 4.02 9.91 -10.89
CA SER A 53 3.90 11.26 -10.33
C SER A 53 2.67 11.47 -9.44
N GLN A 54 1.65 10.62 -9.56
CA GLN A 54 0.44 10.64 -8.73
C GLN A 54 0.59 9.79 -7.45
N ILE A 55 1.71 9.08 -7.29
CA ILE A 55 1.98 8.20 -6.13
C ILE A 55 3.03 8.87 -5.24
N ILE A 56 2.59 9.51 -4.16
CA ILE A 56 3.46 10.18 -3.19
C ILE A 56 3.66 9.28 -1.96
N ALA A 57 4.90 8.84 -1.73
CA ALA A 57 5.26 7.99 -0.60
C ALA A 57 6.23 8.72 0.33
N ILE A 58 5.82 8.96 1.57
CA ILE A 58 6.64 9.64 2.59
C ILE A 58 6.98 8.63 3.69
N ASN A 59 8.28 8.42 3.90
CA ASN A 59 8.77 7.58 4.99
C ASN A 59 9.20 8.46 6.17
N LEU A 60 8.49 8.33 7.29
CA LEU A 60 8.72 9.13 8.51
C LEU A 60 9.67 8.46 9.52
N TYR A 61 10.25 7.30 9.21
CA TYR A 61 11.10 6.53 10.14
C TYR A 61 12.57 7.02 10.19
N LYS A 62 12.90 8.18 9.63
CA LYS A 62 14.25 8.75 9.69
C LYS A 62 14.24 10.15 10.31
N HIS A 63 14.38 10.16 11.64
CA HIS A 63 15.02 11.20 12.45
C HIS A 63 15.82 10.48 13.54
#